data_AF-A0A1I0V521-F1
#
_entry.id   AF-A0A1I0V521-F1
#
_cell.length_a   1.000
_cell.length_b   1.000
_cell.length_c   1.000
_cell.angle_alpha   90.00
_cell.angle_beta   90.00
_cell.angle_gamma   90.00
#
_symmetry.space_group_name_H-M   'P 1'
#
loop_
_entity.id
_entity.type
_entity.pdbx_description
1 polymer ?
#
loop_
_entity_poly.entity_id
_entity_poly.type
_entity_poly.pdbx_seq_one_letter_code
_entity_poly.pdbx_strand_id
1 'polypeptide(L)'
;MTNAFAEDWAREQAFRKAYAEAKTEESKQEVREAHKAFDESIEEKGMAYARYFREYEEAQMRGNACIDFNDCIWEKDIPKMVADLRALGIKEFTLSSTFSSIVKTAWVFQQNGCSLEGMEEIKGRCKAFLSEDYEKVPAFKFKIS
;
A
#
# COMPACT_ATOMS: atom_id res chain seq x y z
N MET A 1 -14.19 -1.34 7.89
CA MET A 1 -14.15 -1.53 6.42
C MET A 1 -13.14 -2.62 6.14
N THR A 2 -13.60 -3.81 5.77
CA THR A 2 -12.73 -4.93 5.37
C THR A 2 -12.37 -4.76 3.91
N ASN A 3 -11.14 -4.31 3.62
CA ASN A 3 -10.55 -4.53 2.31
C ASN A 3 -10.02 -5.97 2.23
N ALA A 4 -9.68 -6.46 1.04
CA ALA A 4 -9.25 -7.83 0.83
C ALA A 4 -8.01 -8.24 1.66
N PHE A 5 -7.28 -7.26 2.21
CA PHE A 5 -5.97 -7.46 2.85
C PHE A 5 -6.02 -7.66 4.36
N ALA A 6 -7.17 -7.45 5.01
CA ALA A 6 -7.23 -7.44 6.48
C ALA A 6 -6.74 -8.75 7.12
N GLU A 7 -7.09 -9.90 6.53
CA GLU A 7 -6.67 -11.22 7.03
C GLU A 7 -5.17 -11.46 6.80
N ASP A 8 -4.66 -11.16 5.62
CA ASP A 8 -3.25 -11.32 5.29
C ASP A 8 -2.38 -10.38 6.12
N TRP A 9 -2.86 -9.17 6.38
CA TRP A 9 -2.19 -8.23 7.26
C TRP A 9 -2.12 -8.73 8.71
N ALA A 10 -3.18 -9.38 9.21
CA ALA A 10 -3.14 -9.99 10.52
C ALA A 10 -2.12 -11.13 10.60
N ARG A 11 -1.95 -11.90 9.52
CA ARG A 11 -0.90 -12.94 9.41
C ARG A 11 0.49 -12.33 9.38
N GLU A 12 0.70 -11.27 8.59
CA GLU A 12 1.97 -10.53 8.55
C GLU A 12 2.35 -10.00 9.94
N GLN A 13 1.39 -9.41 10.68
CA GLN A 13 1.63 -8.98 12.05
C GLN A 13 2.02 -10.13 12.99
N ALA A 14 1.39 -11.30 12.82
CA ALA A 14 1.71 -12.48 13.60
C ALA A 14 3.14 -12.96 13.33
N PHE A 15 3.60 -12.96 12.06
CA PHE A 15 4.98 -13.28 11.72
C PHE A 15 5.98 -12.30 12.33
N ARG A 16 5.71 -10.99 12.24
CA ARG A 16 6.57 -9.96 12.86
C ARG A 16 6.67 -10.13 14.36
N LYS A 17 5.55 -10.38 15.03
CA LYS A 17 5.51 -10.62 16.46
C LYS A 17 6.28 -11.88 16.83
N ALA A 18 6.03 -13.00 16.14
CA ALA A 18 6.72 -14.27 16.37
C ALA A 18 8.24 -14.12 16.18
N TYR A 19 8.68 -13.41 15.14
CA TYR A 19 10.09 -13.13 14.89
C TYR A 19 10.73 -12.30 16.01
N ALA A 20 10.01 -11.29 16.53
CA ALA A 20 10.50 -10.45 17.62
C ALA A 20 10.56 -11.20 18.97
N GLU A 21 9.67 -12.16 19.20
CA GLU A 21 9.61 -12.98 20.42
C GLU A 21 10.54 -14.20 20.38
N ALA A 22 11.01 -14.59 19.19
CA ALA A 22 11.92 -15.71 18.96
C ALA A 22 13.26 -15.53 19.69
N LYS A 23 13.63 -16.52 20.51
CA LYS A 23 14.83 -16.45 21.38
C LYS A 23 16.05 -17.17 20.80
N THR A 24 15.83 -18.08 19.85
CA THR A 24 16.89 -18.88 19.23
C THR A 24 16.93 -18.65 17.73
N GLU A 25 18.08 -18.84 17.09
CA GLU A 25 18.18 -18.74 15.63
C GLU A 25 17.35 -19.81 14.92
N GLU A 26 17.18 -21.00 15.52
CA GLU A 26 16.28 -22.05 15.03
C GLU A 26 14.83 -21.55 14.96
N SER A 27 14.31 -20.96 16.04
CA SER A 27 12.95 -20.40 16.06
C SER A 27 12.78 -19.23 15.09
N LYS A 28 13.81 -18.40 14.89
CA LYS A 28 13.78 -17.34 13.87
C LYS A 28 13.77 -17.92 12.46
N GLN A 29 14.47 -19.02 12.23
CA GLN A 29 14.53 -19.67 10.93
C GLN A 29 13.17 -20.31 10.58
N GLU A 30 12.51 -20.96 11.53
CA GLU A 30 11.15 -21.48 11.34
C GLU A 30 10.16 -20.37 10.96
N VAL A 31 10.22 -19.22 11.64
CA VAL A 31 9.38 -18.06 11.31
C VAL A 31 9.67 -17.53 9.91
N ARG A 32 10.94 -17.47 9.49
CA ARG A 32 11.33 -17.04 8.13
C ARG A 32 10.82 -18.00 7.05
N GLU A 33 10.88 -19.30 7.29
CA GLU A 33 10.39 -20.30 6.34
C GLU A 33 8.87 -20.24 6.19
N ALA A 34 8.16 -20.09 7.31
CA ALA A 34 6.71 -19.90 7.28
C ALA A 34 6.29 -18.57 6.65
N HIS A 35 7.04 -17.50 6.90
CA HIS A 35 6.83 -16.18 6.28
C HIS A 35 7.08 -16.24 4.77
N LYS A 36 8.15 -16.92 4.32
CA LYS A 36 8.40 -17.14 2.90
C LYS A 36 7.27 -17.91 2.21
N ALA A 37 6.75 -18.96 2.83
CA ALA A 37 5.62 -19.70 2.28
C ALA A 37 4.34 -18.83 2.22
N PHE A 38 4.19 -17.91 3.16
CA PHE A 38 3.12 -16.91 3.12
C PHE A 38 3.32 -15.92 1.96
N ASP A 39 4.53 -15.40 1.75
CA ASP A 39 4.85 -14.52 0.61
C ASP A 39 4.51 -15.20 -0.73
N GLU A 40 4.89 -16.47 -0.89
CA GLU A 40 4.54 -17.29 -2.07
C GLU A 40 3.01 -17.39 -2.24
N SER A 41 2.25 -17.56 -1.15
CA SER A 41 0.78 -17.59 -1.19
C SER A 41 0.15 -16.24 -1.56
N ILE A 42 0.82 -15.12 -1.27
CA ILE A 42 0.39 -13.78 -1.70
C ILE A 42 0.63 -13.60 -3.20
N GLU A 43 1.76 -14.08 -3.71
CA GLU A 43 2.08 -14.07 -5.14
C GLU A 43 1.09 -14.93 -5.96
N GLU A 44 0.67 -16.08 -5.44
CA GLU A 44 -0.33 -16.97 -6.06
C GLU A 44 -1.71 -16.30 -6.24
N LYS A 45 -2.06 -15.32 -5.39
CA LYS A 45 -3.28 -14.49 -5.55
C LYS A 45 -3.18 -13.52 -6.73
N GLY A 46 -2.00 -13.39 -7.33
CA GLY A 46 -1.73 -12.66 -8.56
C GLY A 46 -1.00 -11.34 -8.34
N MET A 47 -0.31 -10.88 -9.39
CA MET A 47 0.55 -9.69 -9.35
C MET A 47 -0.14 -8.42 -8.85
N ALA A 48 -1.42 -8.21 -9.22
CA ALA A 48 -2.19 -7.07 -8.75
C ALA A 48 -2.41 -7.13 -7.23
N TYR A 49 -2.82 -8.29 -6.72
CA TYR A 49 -3.01 -8.52 -5.30
C TYR A 49 -1.72 -8.26 -4.52
N ALA A 50 -0.62 -8.91 -4.91
CA ALA A 50 0.68 -8.77 -4.27
C ALA A 50 1.17 -7.31 -4.26
N ARG A 51 1.04 -6.61 -5.39
CA ARG A 51 1.41 -5.19 -5.51
C ARG A 51 0.64 -4.32 -4.51
N TYR A 52 -0.69 -4.41 -4.51
CA TYR A 52 -1.52 -3.53 -3.68
C TYR A 52 -1.48 -3.94 -2.20
N PHE A 53 -1.23 -5.22 -1.90
CA PHE A 53 -0.98 -5.68 -0.54
C PHE A 53 0.29 -5.01 0.02
N ARG A 54 1.39 -4.96 -0.75
CA ARG A 54 2.62 -4.25 -0.32
C ARG A 54 2.37 -2.78 -0.02
N GLU A 55 1.65 -2.07 -0.87
CA GLU A 55 1.32 -0.65 -0.63
C GLU A 55 0.39 -0.49 0.60
N TYR A 56 -0.45 -1.49 0.89
CA TYR A 56 -1.25 -1.54 2.10
C TYR A 56 -0.40 -1.76 3.36
N GLU A 57 0.50 -2.73 3.36
CA GLU A 57 1.43 -2.96 4.48
C GLU A 57 2.27 -1.72 4.77
N GLU A 58 2.79 -1.09 3.73
CA GLU A 58 3.53 0.16 3.81
C GLU A 58 2.70 1.29 4.46
N ALA A 59 1.43 1.44 4.07
CA ALA A 59 0.53 2.40 4.67
C ALA A 59 0.28 2.11 6.15
N GLN A 60 0.04 0.84 6.51
CA GLN A 60 -0.17 0.43 7.90
C GLN A 60 1.07 0.68 8.77
N MET A 61 2.26 0.33 8.29
CA MET A 61 3.52 0.57 9.03
C MET A 61 3.79 2.05 9.26
N ARG A 62 3.46 2.89 8.28
CA ARG A 62 3.59 4.35 8.42
C ARG A 62 2.48 4.96 9.27
N GLY A 63 1.35 4.28 9.43
CA GLY A 63 0.16 4.80 10.11
C GLY A 63 -0.68 5.72 9.21
N ASN A 64 -0.62 5.52 7.89
CA ASN A 64 -1.48 6.20 6.93
C ASN A 64 -2.85 5.49 6.85
N ALA A 65 -3.92 6.25 6.67
CA ALA A 65 -5.28 5.72 6.60
C ALA A 65 -5.56 4.97 5.28
N CYS A 66 -4.89 5.36 4.20
CA CYS A 66 -5.07 4.82 2.86
C CYS A 66 -3.74 4.35 2.28
N ILE A 67 -3.82 3.46 1.28
CA ILE A 67 -2.67 3.18 0.41
C ILE A 67 -2.28 4.44 -0.34
N ASP A 68 -0.98 4.60 -0.59
CA ASP A 68 -0.43 5.75 -1.29
C ASP A 68 0.31 5.31 -2.56
N PHE A 69 -0.02 5.94 -3.69
CA PHE A 69 0.74 5.79 -4.92
C PHE A 69 1.69 6.98 -5.10
N ASN A 70 2.99 6.73 -5.02
CA ASN A 70 4.03 7.75 -5.15
C ASN A 70 4.99 7.55 -6.34
N ASP A 71 4.82 6.46 -7.09
CA ASP A 71 5.67 6.16 -8.24
C ASP A 71 5.10 6.72 -9.55
N CYS A 72 5.80 6.51 -10.66
CA CYS A 72 5.34 6.83 -12.00
C CYS A 72 4.15 5.93 -12.38
N ILE A 73 3.02 6.55 -12.73
CA ILE A 73 1.82 5.87 -13.22
C ILE A 73 1.57 6.33 -14.65
N TRP A 74 1.58 5.38 -15.58
CA TRP A 74 1.24 5.62 -16.98
C TRP A 74 -0.28 5.68 -17.14
N GLU A 75 -0.76 6.65 -17.92
CA GLU A 75 -2.20 6.90 -18.03
C GLU A 75 -2.96 5.71 -18.63
N LYS A 76 -2.29 4.95 -19.51
CA LYS A 76 -2.84 3.73 -20.13
C LYS A 76 -3.13 2.61 -19.11
N ASP A 77 -2.45 2.61 -17.97
CA ASP A 77 -2.57 1.56 -16.96
C ASP A 77 -3.66 1.89 -15.91
N ILE A 78 -4.05 3.17 -15.81
CA ILE A 78 -5.05 3.66 -14.84
C ILE A 78 -6.39 2.92 -14.93
N PRO A 79 -7.00 2.67 -16.11
CA PRO A 79 -8.27 1.94 -16.18
C PRO A 79 -8.20 0.56 -15.51
N LYS A 80 -7.11 -0.18 -15.76
CA LYS A 80 -6.85 -1.49 -15.14
C LYS A 80 -6.60 -1.35 -13.66
N MET A 81 -5.81 -0.35 -13.24
CA MET A 81 -5.56 -0.09 -11.82
C MET A 81 -6.86 0.16 -11.06
N VAL A 82 -7.73 1.05 -11.54
CA VAL A 82 -9.01 1.35 -10.87
C VAL A 82 -9.91 0.11 -10.80
N ALA A 83 -9.95 -0.71 -11.86
CA ALA A 83 -10.69 -1.96 -11.84
C ALA A 83 -10.18 -2.94 -10.76
N ASP A 84 -8.85 -3.07 -10.63
CA ASP A 84 -8.25 -3.92 -9.59
C ASP A 84 -8.55 -3.39 -8.18
N LEU A 85 -8.43 -2.08 -7.97
CA LEU A 85 -8.72 -1.46 -6.67
C LEU A 85 -10.18 -1.69 -6.26
N ARG A 86 -11.13 -1.57 -7.20
CA ARG A 86 -12.54 -1.92 -6.97
C ARG A 86 -12.70 -3.39 -6.62
N ALA A 87 -12.07 -4.30 -7.36
CA ALA A 87 -12.15 -5.74 -7.13
C ALA A 87 -11.60 -6.13 -5.74
N LEU A 88 -10.61 -5.40 -5.24
CA LEU A 88 -10.00 -5.59 -3.92
C LEU A 88 -10.75 -4.88 -2.78
N GLY A 89 -11.85 -4.18 -3.10
CA GLY A 89 -12.67 -3.46 -2.13
C GLY A 89 -12.02 -2.18 -1.58
N ILE A 90 -11.01 -1.64 -2.28
CA ILE A 90 -10.37 -0.38 -1.92
C ILE A 90 -11.28 0.76 -2.35
N LYS A 91 -11.62 1.63 -1.40
CA LYS A 91 -12.57 2.74 -1.61
C LYS A 91 -11.89 4.10 -1.68
N GLU A 92 -10.72 4.24 -1.07
CA GLU A 92 -9.97 5.48 -0.99
C GLU A 92 -8.48 5.19 -1.13
N PHE A 93 -7.74 6.09 -1.76
CA PHE A 93 -6.29 6.05 -1.90
C PHE A 93 -5.73 7.46 -1.97
N THR A 94 -4.43 7.59 -1.71
CA THR A 94 -3.69 8.84 -1.90
C THR A 94 -2.72 8.74 -3.06
N LEU A 95 -2.40 9.89 -3.65
CA LEU A 95 -1.47 10.03 -4.76
C LEU A 95 -0.47 11.15 -4.41
N SER A 96 0.74 10.78 -3.98
CA SER A 96 1.81 11.69 -3.54
C SER A 96 2.99 11.77 -4.53
N SER A 97 2.83 11.23 -5.73
CA SER A 97 3.87 11.15 -6.75
C SER A 97 4.39 12.54 -7.19
N THR A 98 5.71 12.69 -7.24
CA THR A 98 6.39 13.96 -7.57
C THR A 98 6.69 14.12 -9.06
N PHE A 99 6.18 13.22 -9.92
CA PHE A 99 6.38 13.30 -11.36
C PHE A 99 5.64 14.52 -11.95
N SER A 100 6.25 15.17 -12.95
CA SER A 100 5.68 16.39 -13.56
C SER A 100 4.31 16.16 -14.22
N SER A 101 3.97 14.92 -14.55
CA SER A 101 2.68 14.51 -15.11
C SER A 101 1.57 14.30 -14.08
N ILE A 102 1.81 14.54 -12.78
CA ILE A 102 0.87 14.19 -11.71
C ILE A 102 -0.55 14.76 -11.90
N VAL A 103 -0.66 15.99 -12.42
CA VAL A 103 -1.95 16.63 -12.70
C VAL A 103 -2.71 15.89 -13.81
N LYS A 104 -1.99 15.42 -14.84
CA LYS A 104 -2.57 14.63 -15.93
C LYS A 104 -2.97 13.24 -15.43
N THR A 105 -2.15 12.61 -14.60
CA THR A 105 -2.47 11.33 -13.94
C THR A 105 -3.74 11.46 -13.09
N ALA A 106 -3.84 12.51 -12.26
CA ALA A 106 -5.02 12.83 -11.46
C ALA A 106 -6.27 13.03 -12.32
N TRP A 107 -6.16 13.76 -13.43
CA TRP A 107 -7.25 13.93 -14.39
C TRP A 107 -7.73 12.60 -14.97
N VAL A 108 -6.81 11.70 -15.35
CA VAL A 108 -7.19 10.39 -15.91
C VAL A 108 -7.82 9.49 -14.85
N PHE A 109 -7.41 9.56 -13.57
CA PHE A 109 -8.15 8.90 -12.48
C PHE A 109 -9.60 9.39 -12.41
N GLN A 110 -9.85 10.70 -12.54
CA GLN A 110 -11.21 11.24 -12.58
C GLN A 110 -12.04 10.69 -13.75
N GLN A 111 -11.44 10.59 -14.94
CA GLN A 111 -12.10 9.99 -16.10
C GLN A 111 -12.44 8.50 -15.92
N ASN A 112 -11.79 7.81 -14.99
CA ASN A 112 -11.99 6.38 -14.71
C ASN A 112 -12.86 6.11 -13.46
N GLY A 113 -13.58 7.14 -12.97
CA GLY A 113 -14.52 7.01 -11.87
C GLY A 113 -13.89 7.14 -10.48
N CYS A 114 -12.79 7.88 -10.35
CA CYS A 114 -12.25 8.30 -9.07
C CYS A 114 -12.56 9.78 -8.81
N SER A 115 -13.18 10.11 -7.68
CA SER A 115 -13.42 11.51 -7.30
C SER A 115 -12.24 12.05 -6.51
N LEU A 116 -11.74 13.23 -6.89
CA LEU A 116 -10.73 13.94 -6.11
C LEU A 116 -11.43 14.67 -4.97
N GLU A 117 -11.17 14.26 -3.73
CA GLU A 117 -11.76 14.83 -2.52
C GLU A 117 -10.98 16.05 -2.01
N GLY A 118 -9.73 16.21 -2.45
CA GLY A 118 -8.86 17.32 -2.08
C GLY A 118 -7.42 16.87 -1.89
N MET A 119 -6.70 17.56 -1.01
CA MET A 119 -5.33 17.25 -0.62
C MET A 119 -5.24 17.02 0.89
N GLU A 120 -4.37 16.12 1.30
CA GLU A 120 -4.04 15.87 2.71
C GLU A 120 -2.53 15.67 2.90
N GLU A 121 -2.06 15.83 4.13
CA GLU A 121 -0.70 15.46 4.50
C GLU A 121 -0.66 14.00 4.95
N ILE A 122 0.23 13.22 4.34
CA ILE A 122 0.48 11.82 4.73
C ILE A 122 1.94 11.64 5.13
N LYS A 123 2.26 10.51 5.77
CA LYS A 123 3.64 10.09 5.98
C LYS A 123 4.20 9.48 4.69
N GLY A 124 5.23 10.11 4.15
CA GLY A 124 5.96 9.69 2.95
C GLY A 124 6.88 8.49 3.22
N ARG A 125 7.68 8.11 2.22
CA ARG A 125 8.58 6.93 2.31
C ARG A 125 9.87 7.18 3.09
N CYS A 126 10.34 8.43 3.15
CA CYS A 126 11.58 8.78 3.82
C CYS A 126 11.33 9.11 5.30
N LYS A 127 12.24 8.68 6.18
CA LYS A 127 12.33 9.23 7.53
C LYS A 127 12.84 10.66 7.45
N ALA A 128 12.29 11.55 8.28
CA ALA A 128 12.79 12.91 8.36
C ALA A 128 14.23 12.89 8.90
N PHE A 129 15.06 13.82 8.43
CA PHE A 129 16.47 13.88 8.81
C PHE A 129 16.63 13.93 10.34
N LEU A 130 17.41 12.99 10.88
CA LEU A 130 17.63 12.79 12.33
C LEU A 130 16.36 12.52 13.15
N SER A 131 15.29 12.02 12.52
CA SER A 131 14.03 11.66 13.17
C SER A 131 13.72 10.17 13.00
N GLU A 132 13.05 9.59 13.99
CA GLU A 132 12.41 8.28 13.87
C GLU A 132 11.06 8.35 13.14
N ASP A 133 10.52 9.55 12.94
CA ASP A 133 9.26 9.78 12.23
C ASP A 133 9.48 10.01 10.74
N TYR A 134 8.42 9.77 9.97
CA TYR A 134 8.40 9.93 8.51
C TYR A 134 8.22 11.39 8.10
N GLU A 135 8.80 11.77 6.98
CA GLU A 135 8.53 13.06 6.34
C GLU A 135 7.04 13.17 6.01
N LYS A 136 6.46 14.36 6.23
CA LYS A 136 5.10 14.66 5.80
C LYS A 136 5.14 15.17 4.37
N VAL A 137 4.31 14.58 3.51
CA VAL A 137 4.20 14.96 2.10
C VAL A 137 2.74 15.27 1.75
N PRO A 138 2.50 16.28 0.90
CA PRO A 138 1.16 16.53 0.37
C PRO A 138 0.78 15.42 -0.62
N ALA A 139 -0.45 14.93 -0.52
CA ALA A 139 -0.99 13.94 -1.44
C ALA A 139 -2.41 14.30 -1.86
N PHE A 140 -2.78 13.97 -3.09
CA PHE A 140 -4.16 14.05 -3.53
C PHE A 140 -4.95 12.88 -2.95
N LYS A 141 -6.10 13.16 -2.35
CA LYS A 141 -7.01 12.12 -1.84
C LYS A 141 -8.07 11.79 -2.88
N PHE A 142 -8.17 10.52 -3.22
CA PHE A 142 -9.18 10.03 -4.16
C PHE A 142 -10.14 9.05 -3.49
N LYS A 143 -11.40 9.14 -3.90
CA LYS A 143 -12.44 8.15 -3.62
C LYS A 143 -12.79 7.39 -4.89
N ILE A 144 -12.88 6.07 -4.82
CA ILE A 144 -13.28 5.23 -5.93
C ILE A 144 -14.80 5.04 -5.88
N SER A 145 -15.48 5.43 -6.97
CA SER A 145 -16.91 5.20 -7.17
C SER A 145 -17.19 3.81 -7.74
#